data_AF-A0A381X7E9-F1
#
_entry.id   AF-A0A381X7E9-F1
#
_cell.length_a   1.000
_cell.length_b   1.000
_cell.length_c   1.000
_cell.angle_alpha   90.00
_cell.angle_beta   90.00
_cell.angle_gamma   90.00
#
_symmetry.space_group_name_H-M   'P 1'
#
loop_
_entity.id
_entity.type
_entity.pdbx_description
1 polymer ?
#
loop_
_entity_poly.entity_id
_entity_poly.type
_entity_poly.pdbx_seq_one_letter_code
_entity_poly.pdbx_strand_id
1 'polypeptide(L)' 'MSVNAICGTCEAPLVNDTLTGDDGSSVQVSRCPNDHGRIKSPMCCNADMACTL' A
#
# COMPACT_ATOMS: atom_id res chain seq x y z
N MET A 1 6.62 -2.54 15.96
CA MET A 1 7.63 -2.16 14.96
C MET A 1 7.05 -1.00 14.16
N SER A 2 7.73 0.14 14.09
CA SER A 2 7.28 1.30 13.31
C SER A 2 7.83 1.19 11.89
N VAL A 3 6.96 1.07 10.88
CA VAL A 3 7.37 1.02 9.48
C VAL A 3 7.42 2.45 8.95
N ASN A 4 8.59 2.90 8.49
CA ASN A 4 8.75 4.20 7.84
C ASN A 4 8.68 4.00 6.32
N ALA A 5 7.55 4.35 5.71
CA ALA A 5 7.31 4.19 4.28
C ALA A 5 7.46 5.56 3.58
N ILE A 6 8.47 5.69 2.72
CA ILE A 6 8.73 6.89 1.91
C ILE A 6 8.69 6.56 0.42
N CYS A 7 8.35 7.56 -0.39
CA CYS A 7 8.39 7.43 -1.85
C CYS A 7 9.84 7.41 -2.35
N GLY A 8 10.24 6.41 -3.12
CA GLY A 8 11.60 6.32 -3.66
C GLY A 8 11.96 7.40 -4.71
N THR A 9 10.97 8.09 -5.27
CA THR A 9 11.19 9.12 -6.31
C THR A 9 11.39 10.52 -5.71
N CYS A 10 10.62 10.87 -4.68
CA CYS A 10 10.60 12.22 -4.12
C CYS A 10 10.86 12.26 -2.62
N GLU A 11 11.20 11.11 -2.01
CA GLU A 11 11.54 10.94 -0.59
C GLU A 11 10.46 11.42 0.39
N ALA A 12 9.27 11.75 -0.11
CA ALA A 12 8.16 12.22 0.68
C ALA A 12 7.53 11.05 1.47
N PRO A 13 7.06 11.29 2.71
CA PRO A 13 6.36 10.29 3.49
C PRO A 13 5.09 9.87 2.75
N LEU A 14 4.89 8.55 2.61
CA LEU A 14 3.68 8.01 2.03
C LEU A 14 2.51 8.22 2.99
N VAL A 15 1.36 8.60 2.45
CA VAL A 15 0.13 8.81 3.23
C VAL A 15 -0.76 7.57 3.13
N ASN A 16 -1.46 7.25 4.22
CA ASN A 16 -2.43 6.16 4.21
C ASN A 16 -3.67 6.57 3.40
N ASP A 17 -4.08 5.70 2.50
CA ASP A 17 -5.22 5.87 1.63
C ASP A 17 -5.98 4.54 1.51
N THR A 18 -7.25 4.59 1.15
CA THR A 18 -8.08 3.39 1.01
C THR A 18 -8.60 3.30 -0.42
N LEU A 19 -8.27 2.20 -1.09
CA LEU A 19 -8.70 1.94 -2.45
C LEU A 19 -9.89 0.97 -2.40
N THR A 20 -11.05 1.43 -2.87
CA THR A 20 -12.22 0.58 -3.05
C THR A 20 -12.14 -0.03 -4.45
N GLY A 21 -12.02 -1.35 -4.53
CA GLY A 21 -12.11 -2.10 -5.78
C GLY A 21 -13.56 -2.23 -6.24
N ASP A 22 -13.74 -2.51 -7.52
CA ASP A 22 -15.06 -2.63 -8.16
C ASP A 22 -15.91 -3.76 -7.57
N ASP A 23 -15.27 -4.77 -6.97
CA ASP A 23 -15.92 -5.87 -6.26
C ASP A 23 -16.43 -5.48 -4.84
N GLY A 24 -16.36 -4.20 -4.49
CA GLY A 24 -16.73 -3.68 -3.16
C GLY A 24 -15.69 -3.94 -2.07
N SER A 25 -14.55 -4.53 -2.41
CA SER A 25 -13.44 -4.78 -1.48
C SER A 25 -12.64 -3.51 -1.22
N SER A 26 -12.37 -3.18 0.04
CA SER A 26 -11.51 -2.05 0.42
C SER A 26 -10.12 -2.53 0.80
N VAL A 27 -9.09 -1.99 0.14
CA VAL A 27 -7.69 -2.28 0.43
C VAL A 27 -6.98 -1.03 0.93
N GLN A 28 -6.25 -1.18 2.03
CA GLN A 28 -5.39 -0.11 2.55
C GLN A 28 -4.15 0.01 1.64
N VAL A 29 -3.86 1.21 1.19
CA VAL A 29 -2.69 1.51 0.36
C VAL A 29 -1.94 2.70 0.93
N SER A 30 -0.64 2.77 0.66
CA SER A 30 0.14 3.96 0.98
C SER A 30 0.40 4.72 -0.31
N ARG A 31 -0.19 5.91 -0.45
CA ARG A 31 -0.10 6.74 -1.65
C ARG A 31 0.96 7.82 -1.49
N CYS A 32 1.67 8.13 -2.56
CA CYS A 32 2.54 9.30 -2.60
C CYS A 32 1.69 10.58 -2.73
N PRO A 33 1.90 11.62 -1.89
CA PRO A 33 1.17 12.88 -2.03
C PRO A 33 1.45 13.61 -3.35
N ASN A 34 2.57 13.30 -4.02
CA ASN A 34 2.96 13.85 -5.32
C ASN A 34 2.52 12.96 -6.50
N ASP A 35 1.69 11.95 -6.25
CA ASP A 35 1.15 11.03 -7.27
C ASP A 35 2.19 10.25 -8.10
N HIS A 36 3.42 10.10 -7.61
CA HIS A 36 4.43 9.25 -8.26
C HIS A 36 4.08 7.76 -8.27
N GLY A 37 3.17 7.34 -7.39
CA GLY A 37 2.77 5.95 -7.27
C GLY A 37 2.07 5.66 -5.94
N ARG A 38 1.64 4.42 -5.81
CA ARG A 38 0.99 3.88 -4.61
C ARG A 38 1.52 2.49 -4.32
N ILE A 39 1.80 2.21 -3.06
CA ILE A 39 2.21 0.90 -2.58
C ILE A 39 0.96 0.17 -2.10
N LYS A 40 0.72 -1.03 -2.65
CA LYS A 40 -0.28 -1.94 -2.10
C LYS A 40 0.25 -2.42 -0.75
N SER A 41 -0.45 -2.14 0.35
CA SER A 41 -0.05 -2.66 1.66
C SER A 41 0.13 -4.18 1.58
N PRO A 42 1.09 -4.78 2.30
CA PRO A 42 1.44 -6.21 2.20
C PRO A 42 0.27 -7.15 2.55
N MET A 43 -0.84 -6.62 3.06
CA MET A 43 -2.11 -7.32 3.16
C MET A 43 -2.79 -7.41 1.78
N CYS A 44 -2.35 -8.34 0.94
CA CYS A 44 -3.09 -8.73 -0.25
C CYS A 44 -4.03 -9.89 0.12
N CYS A 45 -5.32 -9.59 0.32
CA CYS A 45 -6.40 -10.58 0.50
C CYS A 45 -6.50 -11.28 1.87
N ASN A 46 -6.07 -10.67 2.98
CA ASN A 46 -6.08 -11.31 4.32
C ASN A 46 -5.37 -12.68 4.33
N ALA A 47 -4.54 -12.92 3.31
CA ALA A 47 -3.64 -14.03 3.17
C ALA A 47 -2.24 -13.44 3.28
N ASP A 48 -1.44 -14.00 4.18
CA ASP A 48 0.00 -13.85 4.11
C ASP A 48 0.45 -14.24 2.70
N MET A 49 1.55 -13.69 2.22
CA MET A 49 2.22 -14.12 0.99
C MET A 49 2.75 -15.55 1.22
N ALA A 50 1.84 -16.52 1.34
CA ALA A 50 2.14 -17.91 1.54
C ALA A 50 2.70 -18.44 0.23
N CYS A 51 4.01 -18.27 0.07
CA CYS A 51 4.80 -19.02 -0.88
C CYS A 51 4.67 -20.49 -0.48
N THR A 52 3.82 -21.25 -1.15
CA THR A 52 3.88 -22.71 -1.11
C THR A 52 5.12 -23.12 -1.88
N LEU A 53 6.22 -23.34 -1.16
CA LEU A 53 7.39 -24.09 -1.64
C LEU A 53 7.01 -25.54 -1.93
#